data_AF-A0A1G9YIY2-F1
#
_entry.id   AF-A0A1G9YIY2-F1
#
_cell.length_a   1.000
_cell.length_b   1.000
_cell.length_c   1.000
_cell.angle_alpha   90.00
_cell.angle_beta   90.00
_cell.angle_gamma   90.00
#
_symmetry.space_group_name_H-M   'P 1'
#
loop_
_entity.id
_entity.type
_entity.pdbx_description
1 polymer ?
#
loop_
_entity_poly.entity_id
_entity_poly.type
_entity_poly.pdbx_seq_one_letter_code
_entity_poly.pdbx_strand_id
1 'polypeptide(L)'
;MKLKLAFIPRTAIGQNLRAKPEWEILRKKVYDIYNNQCQICRKQDCMLDAHEVWEWDEEKHIQKLVNIIGICRLCHDTIHFNIAEKNGRANEAEEHYIKVNNCDYKEFKQKLDEARVVYQRRSRINKWKLDTSLIIQKQWIRRIFHPEEHILSDIDQQKRCEACGEFYHIEAILNNKCFNCTEDNDSF
;
A
#
# COMPACT_ATOMS: atom_id res chain seq x y z
N MET A 1 -10.53 0.29 12.93
CA MET A 1 -10.91 -1.00 12.33
C MET A 1 -9.78 -1.51 11.46
N LYS A 2 -9.45 -2.80 11.59
CA LYS A 2 -8.36 -3.49 10.88
C LYS A 2 -8.73 -3.78 9.42
N LEU A 3 -9.92 -4.34 9.19
CA LEU A 3 -10.45 -4.64 7.86
C LEU A 3 -11.45 -3.54 7.47
N LYS A 4 -11.24 -2.91 6.32
CA LYS A 4 -12.03 -1.76 5.85
C LYS A 4 -12.79 -2.14 4.57
N LEU A 5 -14.01 -1.62 4.43
CA LEU A 5 -14.77 -1.69 3.19
C LEU A 5 -14.25 -0.57 2.27
N ALA A 6 -13.67 -0.92 1.13
CA ALA A 6 -13.08 0.03 0.19
C ALA A 6 -13.51 -0.29 -1.24
N PHE A 7 -14.65 0.28 -1.63
CA PHE A 7 -15.21 0.05 -2.95
C PHE A 7 -14.46 0.87 -3.99
N ILE A 8 -14.14 0.24 -5.12
CA ILE A 8 -13.57 0.92 -6.27
C ILE A 8 -14.67 1.72 -6.96
N PRO A 9 -14.53 3.05 -7.15
CA PRO A 9 -15.49 3.87 -7.87
C PRO A 9 -15.75 3.31 -9.27
N ARG A 10 -16.98 3.42 -9.78
CA ARG A 10 -17.36 2.87 -11.09
C ARG A 10 -16.44 3.36 -12.22
N THR A 11 -16.04 4.63 -12.18
CA THR A 11 -15.19 5.28 -13.19
C THR A 11 -13.71 4.90 -13.08
N ALA A 12 -13.31 4.22 -12.00
CA ALA A 12 -11.96 3.70 -11.78
C ALA A 12 -11.86 2.18 -12.00
N ILE A 13 -12.95 1.48 -12.31
CA ILE A 13 -12.91 0.05 -12.62
C ILE A 13 -12.00 -0.18 -13.83
N GLY A 14 -11.09 -1.14 -13.71
CA GLY A 14 -10.09 -1.45 -14.74
C GLY A 14 -8.83 -0.59 -14.69
N GLN A 15 -8.80 0.49 -13.90
CA GLN A 15 -7.60 1.30 -13.67
C GLN A 15 -6.77 0.69 -12.54
N ASN A 16 -6.03 -0.35 -12.87
CA ASN A 16 -5.20 -1.12 -11.95
C ASN A 16 -3.90 -1.59 -12.60
N LEU A 17 -3.02 -2.20 -11.82
CA LEU A 17 -1.75 -2.74 -12.27
C LEU A 17 -1.89 -4.04 -13.06
N ARG A 18 -3.03 -4.73 -13.09
CA ARG A 18 -3.12 -6.08 -13.67
C ARG A 18 -2.77 -6.15 -15.16
N ALA A 19 -2.94 -5.04 -15.89
CA ALA A 19 -2.55 -4.94 -17.29
C ALA A 19 -1.06 -4.57 -17.49
N LYS A 20 -0.30 -4.37 -16.41
CA LYS A 20 1.12 -3.99 -16.44
C LYS A 20 2.01 -5.23 -16.39
N PRO A 21 3.08 -5.33 -17.20
CA PRO A 21 4.01 -6.46 -17.16
C PRO A 21 4.60 -6.75 -15.77
N GLU A 22 4.79 -5.71 -14.97
CA GLU A 22 5.35 -5.78 -13.63
C GLU A 22 4.42 -6.50 -12.65
N TRP A 23 3.12 -6.57 -12.92
CA TRP A 23 2.13 -7.13 -12.00
C TRP A 23 2.40 -8.58 -11.64
N GLU A 24 2.77 -9.41 -12.61
CA GLU A 24 3.00 -10.83 -12.33
C GLU A 24 4.23 -11.04 -11.42
N ILE A 25 5.24 -10.19 -11.57
CA ILE A 25 6.43 -10.19 -10.72
C ILE A 25 6.05 -9.73 -9.31
N LEU A 26 5.32 -8.61 -9.20
CA LEU A 26 4.88 -8.07 -7.90
C LEU A 26 3.99 -9.05 -7.16
N ARG A 27 3.03 -9.66 -7.85
CA ARG A 27 2.09 -10.64 -7.29
C ARG A 27 2.81 -11.84 -6.70
N LYS A 28 3.80 -12.40 -7.40
CA LYS A 28 4.62 -13.52 -6.87
C LYS A 28 5.40 -13.09 -5.63
N LYS A 29 6.06 -11.93 -5.69
CA LYS A 29 6.81 -11.38 -4.55
C LYS A 29 5.93 -11.17 -3.32
N VAL A 30 4.69 -10.69 -3.49
CA VAL A 30 3.73 -10.56 -2.39
C VAL A 30 3.55 -11.89 -1.66
N TYR A 31 3.43 -13.00 -2.38
CA TYR A 31 3.21 -14.32 -1.77
C TYR A 31 4.42 -14.78 -0.97
N ASP A 32 5.61 -14.62 -1.53
CA ASP A 32 6.88 -15.00 -0.89
C ASP A 32 7.13 -14.18 0.38
N ILE A 33 6.99 -12.86 0.27
CA ILE A 33 7.23 -11.90 1.36
C ILE A 33 6.32 -12.17 2.55
N TYR A 34 5.04 -12.42 2.29
CA TYR A 34 4.06 -12.58 3.36
C TYR A 34 3.94 -14.03 3.84
N ASN A 35 4.75 -14.95 3.31
CA ASN A 35 4.83 -16.35 3.72
C ASN A 35 3.43 -17.00 3.85
N ASN A 36 2.56 -16.76 2.86
CA ASN A 36 1.17 -17.24 2.85
C ASN A 36 0.30 -16.81 4.07
N GLN A 37 0.72 -15.76 4.79
CA GLN A 37 -0.02 -15.16 5.89
C GLN A 37 -0.76 -13.88 5.45
N CYS A 38 -2.08 -13.86 5.67
CA CYS A 38 -2.90 -12.68 5.37
C CYS A 38 -2.48 -11.47 6.22
N GLN A 39 -2.17 -10.34 5.59
CA GLN A 39 -1.71 -9.13 6.28
C GLN A 39 -2.78 -8.40 7.11
N ILE A 40 -4.06 -8.74 6.91
CA ILE A 40 -5.16 -8.12 7.66
C ILE A 40 -5.61 -9.02 8.82
N CYS A 41 -6.07 -10.24 8.52
CA CYS A 41 -6.63 -11.15 9.53
C CYS A 41 -5.62 -12.13 10.13
N ARG A 42 -4.36 -12.13 9.66
CA ARG A 42 -3.27 -13.01 10.13
C ARG A 42 -3.51 -14.51 9.96
N LYS A 43 -4.48 -14.91 9.12
CA LYS A 43 -4.65 -16.31 8.72
C LYS A 43 -3.37 -16.82 8.06
N GLN A 44 -2.79 -17.88 8.60
CA GLN A 44 -1.62 -18.61 8.08
C GLN A 44 -2.04 -19.60 6.98
N ASP A 45 -1.05 -20.07 6.21
CA ASP A 45 -1.17 -21.17 5.25
C ASP A 45 -2.38 -21.05 4.31
N CYS A 46 -2.65 -19.81 3.86
CA CYS A 46 -3.77 -19.53 2.98
C CYS A 46 -3.30 -19.03 1.61
N MET A 47 -4.07 -19.34 0.57
CA MET A 47 -3.85 -18.71 -0.72
C MET A 47 -4.11 -17.21 -0.59
N LEU A 48 -3.12 -16.44 -1.04
CA LEU A 48 -3.16 -14.98 -1.01
C LEU A 48 -3.55 -14.40 -2.37
N ASP A 49 -4.35 -13.35 -2.31
CA ASP A 49 -4.53 -12.39 -3.38
C ASP A 49 -3.58 -11.21 -3.15
N ALA A 50 -2.90 -10.77 -4.19
CA ALA A 50 -2.22 -9.48 -4.17
C ALA A 50 -3.28 -8.38 -4.33
N HIS A 51 -3.42 -7.57 -3.28
CA HIS A 51 -4.41 -6.51 -3.20
C HIS A 51 -3.76 -5.14 -3.23
N GLU A 52 -4.17 -4.32 -4.19
CA GLU A 52 -3.72 -2.94 -4.33
C GLU A 52 -4.46 -2.05 -3.33
N VAL A 53 -3.69 -1.29 -2.54
CA VAL A 53 -4.22 -0.31 -1.59
C VAL A 53 -4.13 1.07 -2.22
N TRP A 54 -5.28 1.75 -2.28
CA TRP A 54 -5.44 3.01 -2.98
C TRP A 54 -5.80 4.16 -2.03
N GLU A 55 -5.14 5.30 -2.23
CA GLU A 55 -5.60 6.60 -1.76
C GLU A 55 -6.27 7.38 -2.89
N TRP A 56 -7.18 8.28 -2.51
CA TRP A 56 -8.01 9.02 -3.45
C TRP A 56 -7.94 10.50 -3.12
N ASP A 57 -7.36 11.28 -4.03
CA ASP A 57 -7.39 12.74 -4.02
C ASP A 57 -8.58 13.19 -4.88
N GLU A 58 -9.70 13.50 -4.23
CA GLU A 58 -10.95 13.90 -4.89
C GLU A 58 -10.89 15.31 -5.48
N GLU A 59 -9.94 16.16 -5.06
CA GLU A 59 -9.78 17.52 -5.61
C GLU A 59 -8.97 17.50 -6.90
N LYS A 60 -7.87 16.74 -6.92
CA LYS A 60 -6.99 16.58 -8.09
C LYS A 60 -7.41 15.43 -9.00
N HIS A 61 -8.42 14.66 -8.59
CA HIS A 61 -8.88 13.43 -9.21
C HIS A 61 -7.75 12.40 -9.39
N ILE A 62 -6.98 12.14 -8.34
CA ILE A 62 -5.87 11.17 -8.39
C ILE A 62 -6.25 9.89 -7.63
N GLN A 63 -6.10 8.75 -8.31
CA GLN A 63 -6.08 7.42 -7.70
C GLN A 63 -4.62 7.03 -7.49
N LYS A 64 -4.16 7.04 -6.25
CA LYS A 64 -2.74 6.83 -5.91
C LYS A 64 -2.53 5.46 -5.30
N LEU A 65 -1.64 4.66 -5.89
CA LEU A 65 -1.22 3.40 -5.31
C LEU A 65 -0.30 3.68 -4.13
N VAL A 66 -0.69 3.20 -2.94
CA VAL A 66 0.11 3.41 -1.72
C VAL A 66 0.71 2.13 -1.17
N ASN A 67 0.13 0.98 -1.50
CA ASN A 67 0.70 -0.31 -1.13
C ASN A 67 0.16 -1.45 -2.01
N ILE A 68 0.84 -2.60 -1.96
CA ILE A 68 0.32 -3.89 -2.40
C ILE A 68 0.53 -4.86 -1.25
N ILE A 69 -0.54 -5.52 -0.80
CA ILE A 69 -0.50 -6.44 0.34
C ILE A 69 -1.04 -7.82 -0.06
N GLY A 70 -0.55 -8.86 0.61
CA GLY A 70 -1.06 -10.22 0.47
C GLY A 70 -2.20 -10.46 1.45
N ILE A 71 -3.39 -10.75 0.94
CA ILE A 71 -4.58 -10.98 1.77
C ILE A 71 -5.31 -12.25 1.37
N CYS A 72 -6.01 -12.89 2.31
CA CYS A 72 -6.84 -14.05 1.97
C CYS A 72 -8.10 -13.63 1.20
N ARG A 73 -8.70 -14.58 0.47
CA ARG A 73 -9.95 -14.37 -0.28
C ARG A 73 -11.05 -13.68 0.54
N LEU A 74 -11.27 -14.09 1.80
CA LEU A 74 -12.33 -13.49 2.64
C LEU A 74 -12.07 -12.01 2.94
N CYS A 75 -10.83 -11.64 3.29
CA CYS A 75 -10.46 -10.23 3.44
C CYS A 75 -10.66 -9.46 2.13
N HIS A 76 -10.31 -10.05 1.00
CA HIS A 76 -10.46 -9.42 -0.31
C HIS A 76 -11.94 -9.20 -0.67
N ASP A 77 -12.78 -10.22 -0.48
CA ASP A 77 -14.23 -10.15 -0.65
C ASP A 77 -14.86 -9.11 0.27
N THR A 78 -14.43 -9.02 1.54
CA THR A 78 -14.90 -8.00 2.47
C THR A 78 -14.49 -6.59 2.05
N ILE A 79 -13.24 -6.36 1.61
CA ILE A 79 -12.82 -5.04 1.12
C ILE A 79 -13.70 -4.60 -0.05
N HIS A 80 -14.00 -5.52 -0.96
CA HIS A 80 -14.88 -5.30 -2.11
C HIS A 80 -16.28 -5.90 -1.88
N PHE A 81 -16.88 -5.59 -0.73
CA PHE A 81 -18.18 -6.15 -0.32
C PHE A 81 -19.28 -5.98 -1.37
N ASN A 82 -19.33 -4.85 -2.08
CA ASN A 82 -20.28 -4.60 -3.16
C ASN A 82 -20.16 -5.60 -4.35
N ILE A 83 -18.98 -6.22 -4.54
CA ILE A 83 -18.75 -7.30 -5.49
C ILE A 83 -19.13 -8.64 -4.85
N ALA A 84 -18.78 -8.86 -3.59
CA ALA A 84 -19.19 -10.05 -2.84
C ALA A 84 -20.72 -10.20 -2.79
N GLU A 85 -21.47 -9.11 -2.59
CA GLU A 85 -22.94 -9.07 -2.65
C GLU A 85 -23.47 -9.58 -3.99
N LYS A 86 -22.92 -9.07 -5.11
CA LYS A 86 -23.32 -9.48 -6.46
C LYS A 86 -23.01 -10.95 -6.75
N ASN A 87 -21.99 -11.49 -6.10
CA ASN A 87 -21.54 -12.86 -6.28
C ASN A 87 -22.16 -13.84 -5.26
N GLY A 88 -23.13 -13.40 -4.44
CA GLY A 88 -23.79 -14.26 -3.44
C GLY A 88 -22.92 -14.62 -2.23
N ARG A 89 -21.87 -13.84 -1.96
CA ARG A 89 -20.88 -14.07 -0.87
C ARG A 89 -20.96 -13.04 0.25
N ALA A 90 -22.09 -12.32 0.36
CA ALA A 90 -22.28 -11.25 1.35
C ALA A 90 -22.14 -11.76 2.80
N ASN A 91 -22.81 -12.87 3.13
CA ASN A 91 -22.84 -13.41 4.49
C ASN A 91 -21.43 -13.78 4.98
N GLU A 92 -20.66 -14.50 4.16
CA GLU A 92 -19.25 -14.85 4.49
C GLU A 92 -18.39 -13.61 4.73
N ALA A 93 -18.55 -12.58 3.89
CA ALA A 93 -17.77 -11.35 3.97
C ALA A 93 -18.15 -10.48 5.18
N GLU A 94 -19.42 -10.47 5.57
CA GLU A 94 -19.95 -9.79 6.75
C GLU A 94 -19.46 -10.46 8.04
N GLU A 95 -19.67 -11.78 8.17
CA GLU A 95 -19.19 -12.55 9.32
C GLU A 95 -17.68 -12.39 9.51
N HIS A 96 -16.93 -12.37 8.40
CA HIS A 96 -15.50 -12.13 8.44
C HIS A 96 -15.14 -10.71 8.90
N TYR A 97 -15.88 -9.68 8.45
CA TYR A 97 -15.66 -8.30 8.90
C TYR A 97 -15.83 -8.18 10.42
N ILE A 98 -16.96 -8.67 10.93
CA ILE A 98 -17.32 -8.64 12.36
C ILE A 98 -16.24 -9.35 13.17
N LYS A 99 -15.84 -10.56 12.75
CA LYS A 99 -14.79 -11.33 13.43
C LYS A 99 -13.43 -10.62 13.45
N VAL A 100 -12.98 -10.08 12.31
CA VAL A 100 -11.65 -9.46 12.20
C VAL A 100 -11.57 -8.12 12.93
N ASN A 101 -12.66 -7.37 12.93
CA ASN A 101 -12.72 -6.07 13.60
C ASN A 101 -13.16 -6.15 15.06
N ASN A 102 -13.68 -7.30 15.51
CA ASN A 102 -14.28 -7.48 16.82
C ASN A 102 -15.36 -6.41 17.08
N CYS A 103 -16.27 -6.24 16.12
CA CYS A 103 -17.37 -5.28 16.15
C CYS A 103 -18.71 -6.01 16.06
N ASP A 104 -19.83 -5.33 16.33
CA ASP A 104 -21.15 -5.91 16.13
C ASP A 104 -21.72 -5.66 14.72
N TYR A 105 -22.90 -6.23 14.44
CA TYR A 105 -23.59 -6.06 13.15
C TYR A 105 -24.00 -4.60 12.90
N LYS A 106 -24.37 -3.85 13.94
CA LYS A 106 -24.79 -2.44 13.80
C LYS A 106 -23.61 -1.57 13.36
N GLU A 107 -22.43 -1.79 13.94
CA GLU A 107 -21.19 -1.13 13.54
C GLU A 107 -20.78 -1.50 12.12
N PHE A 108 -20.86 -2.79 11.75
CA PHE A 108 -20.64 -3.22 10.37
C PHE A 108 -21.57 -2.50 9.41
N LYS A 109 -22.87 -2.47 9.71
CA LYS A 109 -23.88 -1.83 8.86
C LYS A 109 -23.62 -0.34 8.68
N GLN A 110 -23.28 0.36 9.76
CA GLN A 110 -22.87 1.77 9.70
C GLN A 110 -21.68 1.96 8.75
N LYS A 111 -20.64 1.13 8.86
CA LYS A 111 -19.46 1.22 7.99
C LYS A 111 -19.73 0.85 6.54
N LEU A 112 -20.65 -0.07 6.31
CA LEU A 112 -21.13 -0.39 4.98
C LEU A 112 -21.84 0.80 4.33
N ASP A 113 -22.70 1.48 5.08
CA ASP A 113 -23.41 2.66 4.58
C ASP A 113 -22.45 3.84 4.35
N GLU A 114 -21.48 4.08 5.24
CA GLU A 114 -20.38 5.04 5.01
C GLU A 114 -19.60 4.73 3.71
N ALA A 115 -19.21 3.47 3.50
CA ALA A 115 -18.49 3.05 2.30
C ALA A 115 -19.32 3.23 1.02
N ARG A 116 -20.64 2.99 1.08
CA ARG A 116 -21.57 3.24 -0.03
C ARG A 116 -21.67 4.72 -0.38
N VAL A 117 -21.74 5.60 0.62
CA VAL A 117 -21.72 7.06 0.40
C VAL A 117 -20.43 7.49 -0.29
N VAL A 118 -19.28 7.02 0.19
CA VAL A 118 -17.97 7.31 -0.44
C VAL A 118 -17.91 6.79 -1.88
N TYR A 119 -18.38 5.57 -2.11
CA TYR A 119 -18.46 4.99 -3.45
C TYR A 119 -19.32 5.84 -4.40
N GLN A 120 -20.50 6.26 -3.96
CA GLN A 120 -21.40 7.09 -4.76
C GLN A 120 -20.76 8.45 -5.07
N ARG A 121 -20.17 9.11 -4.06
CA ARG A 121 -19.49 10.40 -4.22
C ARG A 121 -18.36 10.31 -5.25
N ARG A 122 -17.44 9.36 -5.07
CA ARG A 122 -16.29 9.16 -5.97
C ARG A 122 -16.69 8.69 -7.37
N SER A 123 -17.81 7.97 -7.50
CA SER A 123 -18.33 7.53 -8.80
C SER A 123 -18.98 8.65 -9.62
N ARG A 124 -19.11 9.87 -9.07
CA ARG A 124 -19.50 11.08 -9.81
C ARG A 124 -18.31 11.74 -10.51
N ILE A 125 -17.08 11.42 -10.12
CA ILE A 125 -15.87 11.91 -10.80
C ILE A 125 -15.68 11.11 -12.08
N ASN A 126 -15.75 11.79 -13.22
CA ASN A 126 -15.75 11.15 -14.55
C ASN A 126 -14.42 10.49 -14.91
N LYS A 127 -13.30 11.03 -14.44
CA LYS A 127 -11.96 10.56 -14.79
C LYS A 127 -11.00 10.69 -13.62
N TRP A 128 -10.33 9.59 -13.31
CA TRP A 128 -9.22 9.53 -12.37
C TRP A 128 -7.89 9.51 -13.11
N LYS A 129 -6.88 10.19 -12.55
CA LYS A 129 -5.47 10.07 -12.94
C LYS A 129 -4.84 8.98 -12.08
N LEU A 130 -4.26 7.97 -12.72
CA LEU A 130 -3.61 6.87 -12.02
C LEU A 130 -2.16 7.25 -11.66
N ASP A 131 -1.85 7.27 -10.38
CA ASP A 131 -0.47 7.42 -9.87
C ASP A 131 0.02 6.08 -9.33
N THR A 132 1.01 5.50 -10.03
CA THR A 132 1.68 4.24 -9.68
C THR A 132 3.18 4.43 -9.48
N SER A 133 3.61 5.67 -9.21
CA SER A 133 5.01 6.04 -8.95
C SER A 133 5.70 5.13 -7.92
N LEU A 134 4.94 4.66 -6.92
CA LEU A 134 5.37 3.71 -5.90
C LEU A 134 6.08 2.47 -6.47
N ILE A 135 5.60 1.94 -7.60
CA ILE A 135 6.16 0.75 -8.25
C ILE A 135 7.31 1.12 -9.18
N ILE A 136 7.13 2.19 -9.96
CA ILE A 136 8.15 2.67 -10.92
C ILE A 136 9.47 2.95 -10.21
N GLN A 137 9.40 3.54 -9.01
CA GLN A 137 10.57 3.90 -8.22
C GLN A 137 11.06 2.77 -7.29
N LYS A 138 10.49 1.55 -7.41
CA LYS A 138 10.76 0.38 -6.55
C LYS A 138 10.63 0.66 -5.03
N GLN A 139 9.97 1.75 -4.65
CA GLN A 139 9.79 2.15 -3.26
C GLN A 139 8.95 1.15 -2.47
N TRP A 140 7.98 0.49 -3.13
CA TRP A 140 7.21 -0.56 -2.48
C TRP A 140 8.06 -1.71 -1.94
N ILE A 141 9.04 -2.18 -2.73
CA ILE A 141 9.94 -3.26 -2.31
C ILE A 141 10.76 -2.80 -1.10
N ARG A 142 11.32 -1.59 -1.16
CA ARG A 142 12.09 -1.02 -0.05
C ARG A 142 11.24 -0.90 1.22
N ARG A 143 10.00 -0.39 1.14
CA ARG A 143 9.06 -0.28 2.27
C ARG A 143 8.78 -1.60 2.99
N ILE A 144 8.78 -2.70 2.26
CA ILE A 144 8.50 -4.01 2.83
C ILE A 144 9.74 -4.61 3.50
N PHE A 145 10.89 -4.56 2.83
CA PHE A 145 12.12 -5.20 3.33
C PHE A 145 12.90 -4.33 4.32
N HIS A 146 12.69 -3.02 4.29
CA HIS A 146 13.36 -2.03 5.14
C HIS A 146 12.34 -1.02 5.69
N PRO A 147 11.36 -1.45 6.52
CA PRO A 147 10.34 -0.56 7.05
C PRO A 147 10.93 0.52 7.96
N GLU A 148 12.05 0.23 8.64
CA GLU A 148 12.78 1.17 9.50
C GLU A 148 13.37 2.37 8.72
N GLU A 149 13.83 2.16 7.49
CA GLU A 149 14.42 3.22 6.65
C GLU A 149 13.38 4.24 6.15
N HIS A 150 12.10 3.90 6.23
CA HIS A 150 10.98 4.77 5.82
C HIS A 150 10.36 5.58 6.97
N ILE A 151 10.75 5.31 8.23
CA ILE A 151 10.32 6.10 9.41
C ILE A 151 11.23 7.32 9.62
N LEU A 152 12.43 7.28 9.04
CA LEU A 152 13.38 8.38 9.01
C LEU A 152 12.85 9.46 8.06
N SER A 153 12.18 10.47 8.62
CA SER A 153 11.87 11.72 7.92
C SER A 153 13.15 12.33 7.34
N ASP A 154 13.07 13.20 6.33
CA ASP A 154 14.21 13.80 5.62
C ASP A 154 15.30 14.44 6.51
N ILE A 155 15.04 14.61 7.82
CA ILE A 155 15.99 15.04 8.85
C ILE A 155 17.00 13.93 9.21
N ASP A 156 16.60 12.66 9.21
CA ASP A 156 17.43 11.52 9.62
C ASP A 156 18.31 10.95 8.50
N GLN A 157 18.13 11.42 7.26
CA GLN A 157 19.05 11.12 6.15
C GLN A 157 20.30 12.00 6.19
N GLN A 158 20.44 12.84 7.21
CA GLN A 158 21.64 13.63 7.44
C GLN A 158 22.55 12.94 8.46
N LYS A 159 23.76 12.57 8.03
CA LYS A 159 24.80 12.04 8.92
C LYS A 159 25.91 13.07 9.09
N ARG A 160 26.41 13.20 10.32
CA ARG A 160 27.50 14.13 10.66
C ARG A 160 28.84 13.52 10.25
N CYS A 161 29.62 14.23 9.46
CA CYS A 161 30.99 13.87 9.13
C CYS A 161 31.86 13.92 10.40
N GLU A 162 32.59 12.85 10.71
CA GLU A 162 33.47 12.82 11.89
C GLU A 162 34.69 13.73 11.71
N ALA A 163 35.09 14.02 10.47
CA ALA A 163 36.26 14.85 10.15
C ALA A 163 35.98 16.35 10.22
N CYS A 164 34.89 16.84 9.60
CA CYS A 164 34.55 18.27 9.57
C CYS A 164 33.36 18.68 10.45
N GLY A 165 32.59 17.71 10.95
CA GLY A 165 31.45 17.98 11.82
C GLY A 165 30.20 18.51 11.11
N GLU A 166 30.19 18.62 9.78
CA GLU A 166 29.03 19.03 8.98
C GLU A 166 28.07 17.87 8.71
N PHE A 167 26.78 18.20 8.51
CA PHE A 167 25.72 17.25 8.20
C PHE A 167 25.52 17.12 6.69
N TYR A 168 25.49 15.88 6.19
CA TYR A 168 25.31 15.58 4.77
C TYR A 168 24.30 14.47 4.56
N HIS A 169 23.67 14.48 3.38
CA HIS A 169 22.83 13.39 2.93
C HIS A 169 23.62 12.06 2.96
N ILE A 170 23.00 10.98 3.45
CA ILE A 170 23.68 9.70 3.70
C ILE A 170 24.33 9.11 2.44
N GLU A 171 23.77 9.41 1.26
CA GLU A 171 24.31 9.00 -0.04
C GLU A 171 25.60 9.76 -0.43
N ALA A 172 25.93 10.87 0.23
CA ALA A 172 27.11 11.70 -0.03
C ALA A 172 28.30 11.39 0.91
N ILE A 173 28.23 10.32 1.71
CA ILE A 173 29.28 9.92 2.66
C ILE A 173 29.89 8.59 2.24
N LEU A 174 31.19 8.60 1.90
CA LEU A 174 32.01 7.42 1.65
C LEU A 174 32.90 7.18 2.88
N ASN A 175 32.89 5.98 3.45
CA ASN A 175 33.75 5.61 4.60
C ASN A 175 33.69 6.60 5.80
N ASN A 176 32.49 7.08 6.17
CA ASN A 176 32.28 8.11 7.22
C ASN A 176 32.91 9.50 6.94
N LYS A 177 33.42 9.76 5.73
CA LYS A 177 33.92 11.07 5.30
C LYS A 177 32.99 11.69 4.25
N CYS A 178 32.75 12.99 4.33
CA CYS A 178 32.01 13.71 3.30
C CYS A 178 32.91 13.99 2.08
N PHE A 179 32.29 14.25 0.93
CA PHE A 179 32.99 14.49 -0.33
C PHE A 179 34.00 15.65 -0.26
N ASN A 180 33.71 16.68 0.54
CA ASN A 180 34.62 17.82 0.77
C ASN A 180 35.84 17.47 1.64
N CYS A 181 35.82 16.34 2.35
CA CYS A 181 36.94 15.83 3.15
C CYS A 181 37.69 14.68 2.47
N THR A 182 37.25 14.26 1.29
CA THR A 182 37.92 13.23 0.48
C THR A 182 38.84 13.82 -0.58
N GLU A 183 38.96 15.14 -0.67
CA GLU A 183 39.96 15.80 -1.52
C GLU A 183 41.32 15.79 -0.81
N ASP A 184 41.96 14.62 -0.79
CA ASP A 184 43.41 14.55 -0.83
C ASP A 184 43.81 14.01 -2.20
N ASN A 185 44.43 14.92 -2.96
CA ASN A 185 45.29 14.73 -4.12
C ASN A 185 45.81 13.29 -4.29
N ASP A 186 45.43 12.64 -5.38
CA ASP A 186 46.38 11.81 -6.12
C ASP A 186 46.29 12.19 -7.59
N SER A 187 47.27 13.02 -7.98
CA SER A 187 47.73 13.20 -9.34
C SER A 187 47.94 11.84 -10.03
N PHE A 188 47.25 11.62 -11.15
CA PHE A 188 47.80 11.14 -12.43
C PHE A 188 46.81 11.43 -13.56
#